data_AF-A0A6M4ABW9-F1
#
_entry.id   AF-A0A6M4ABW9-F1
#
_cell.length_a   1.000
_cell.length_b   1.000
_cell.length_c   1.000
_cell.angle_alpha   90.00
_cell.angle_beta   90.00
_cell.angle_gamma   90.00
#
_symmetry.space_group_name_H-M   'P 1'
#
loop_
_entity.id
_entity.type
_entity.pdbx_description
1 polymer ?
#
loop_
_entity_poly.entity_id
_entity_poly.type
_entity_poly.pdbx_seq_one_letter_code
_entity_poly.pdbx_strand_id
1 'polypeptide(L)'
;MSSFYKSYLKLMLLSAFALTTLSACQSTMLRVNDCKAGDWGMIGNKDGDQGLDQRFEERKKFCANVDEGKIKADSATLYQAGWEQGNFQYWKRLGEQDGRAAKAMSSFADQAASEATKKNNTPLHQLAYKQGWISGNADYWRGVGDQDGVAGRPASGESAREAEGREIGFNRLSYLEGWQTGNQAYWTRLGYLDAHDGKPDSEFKQHALSAQQTGVQVREAAYRSAWNLEIIEYWKRLGWEDATQGRDVNTRRADAKQRGLKFSETEYKQSWEQRLVQYWRDAGKEDGYGRPNQLEQRMASARQNNVFVIAQTRDVYQQAWTEQNTRYCSVDNAFAFGRSNQRMAIEVCAGAQQQRVRRALMSGQEYEVVLRQQMYRNDELNRLADRRHDAEHRLARIEREIKRDQDDKNRVTNADTANADRRREQEKRELREFLRRSYDEFEDLRRWNFRYEQQLQQIKRDIYLAVVQAYFGF
;
A
#
# COMPACT_ATOMS: atom_id res chain seq x y z
N MET A 1 -37.48 8.09 19.09
CA MET A 1 -36.82 7.48 17.91
C MET A 1 -37.29 8.05 16.55
N SER A 2 -37.97 9.20 16.47
CA SER A 2 -38.51 9.73 15.18
C SER A 2 -37.79 10.95 14.59
N SER A 3 -36.84 11.56 15.32
CA SER A 3 -36.13 12.77 14.88
C SER A 3 -34.83 12.46 14.10
N PHE A 4 -34.09 11.43 14.52
CA PHE A 4 -32.83 11.02 13.85
C PHE A 4 -33.02 10.48 12.42
N TYR A 5 -34.11 9.75 12.14
CA TYR A 5 -34.40 9.25 10.79
C TYR A 5 -34.77 10.36 9.80
N LYS A 6 -35.38 11.46 10.26
CA LYS A 6 -35.73 12.60 9.40
C LYS A 6 -34.51 13.42 8.96
N SER A 7 -33.48 13.49 9.82
CA SER A 7 -32.23 14.19 9.48
C SER A 7 -31.36 13.40 8.50
N TYR A 8 -31.29 12.06 8.61
CA TYR A 8 -30.56 11.23 7.64
C TYR A 8 -31.22 11.20 6.26
N LEU A 9 -32.56 11.17 6.19
CA LEU A 9 -33.28 11.24 4.93
C LEU A 9 -33.09 12.61 4.24
N LYS A 10 -33.09 13.71 5.00
CA LYS A 10 -32.77 15.05 4.48
C LYS A 10 -31.32 15.17 4.01
N LEU A 11 -30.36 14.57 4.70
CA LEU A 11 -28.95 14.60 4.31
C LEU A 11 -28.68 13.77 3.04
N MET A 12 -29.32 12.62 2.89
CA MET A 12 -29.30 11.80 1.66
C MET A 12 -29.99 12.49 0.47
N LEU A 13 -31.10 13.18 0.71
CA LEU A 13 -31.78 13.98 -0.31
C LEU A 13 -30.94 15.19 -0.74
N LEU A 14 -30.25 15.84 0.20
CA LEU A 14 -29.33 16.96 -0.10
C LEU A 14 -28.07 16.53 -0.85
N SER A 15 -27.51 15.35 -0.54
CA SER A 15 -26.35 14.81 -1.27
C SER A 15 -26.73 14.29 -2.66
N ALA A 16 -27.88 13.64 -2.81
CA ALA A 16 -28.42 13.26 -4.12
C ALA A 16 -28.74 14.49 -5.00
N PHE A 17 -29.27 15.56 -4.40
CA PHE A 17 -29.54 16.82 -5.11
C PHE A 17 -28.23 17.51 -5.54
N ALA A 18 -27.20 17.54 -4.69
CA ALA A 18 -25.89 18.11 -5.02
C ALA A 18 -25.15 17.33 -6.14
N LEU A 19 -25.28 16.00 -6.19
CA LEU A 19 -24.73 15.18 -7.27
C LEU A 19 -25.48 15.37 -8.61
N THR A 20 -26.78 15.66 -8.57
CA THR A 20 -27.56 15.99 -9.79
C THR A 20 -27.31 17.41 -10.31
N THR A 21 -27.03 18.38 -9.44
CA THR A 21 -26.75 19.77 -9.85
C THR A 21 -25.35 19.94 -10.42
N LEU A 22 -24.35 19.20 -9.92
CA LEU A 22 -22.99 19.21 -10.45
C LEU A 22 -22.88 18.56 -11.85
N SER A 23 -23.61 17.47 -12.10
CA SER A 23 -23.64 16.80 -13.41
C SER A 23 -24.39 17.61 -14.48
N ALA A 24 -25.46 18.32 -14.08
CA ALA A 24 -26.16 19.27 -14.96
C ALA A 24 -25.23 20.41 -15.43
N CYS A 25 -24.47 21.03 -14.52
CA CYS A 25 -23.53 22.11 -14.85
C CYS A 25 -22.42 21.66 -15.82
N GLN A 26 -21.88 20.44 -15.64
CA GLN A 26 -20.83 19.91 -16.51
C GLN A 26 -21.36 19.62 -17.93
N SER A 27 -22.58 19.09 -18.04
CA SER A 27 -23.23 18.84 -19.35
C SER A 27 -23.51 20.13 -20.13
N THR A 28 -23.95 21.20 -19.46
CA THR A 28 -24.17 22.50 -20.09
C THR A 28 -22.86 23.14 -20.54
N MET A 29 -21.80 23.05 -19.73
CA MET A 29 -20.48 23.59 -20.08
C MET A 29 -19.88 22.90 -21.33
N LEU A 30 -20.05 21.58 -21.44
CA LEU A 30 -19.65 20.82 -22.63
C LEU A 30 -20.42 21.29 -23.88
N ARG A 31 -21.75 21.47 -23.77
CA ARG A 31 -22.57 21.97 -24.89
C ARG A 31 -22.18 23.39 -25.31
N VAL A 32 -21.85 24.27 -24.36
CA VAL A 32 -21.35 25.63 -24.65
C VAL A 32 -20.02 25.57 -25.40
N ASN A 33 -19.10 24.71 -24.97
CA ASN A 33 -17.81 24.55 -25.64
C ASN A 33 -17.97 24.01 -27.07
N ASP A 34 -18.88 23.05 -27.27
CA ASP A 34 -19.18 22.52 -28.61
C ASP A 34 -19.70 23.64 -29.54
N CYS A 35 -20.61 24.49 -29.05
CA CYS A 35 -21.13 25.62 -29.83
C CYS A 35 -20.03 26.64 -30.18
N LYS A 36 -19.11 26.93 -29.25
CA LYS A 36 -17.96 27.84 -29.49
C LYS A 36 -17.00 27.26 -30.53
N ALA A 37 -16.80 25.93 -30.54
CA ALA A 37 -16.00 25.26 -31.54
C ALA A 37 -16.64 25.37 -32.94
N GLY A 38 -17.96 25.26 -33.03
CA GLY A 38 -18.72 25.41 -34.27
C GLY A 38 -18.59 24.23 -35.25
N ASP A 39 -18.11 23.09 -34.77
CA ASP A 39 -18.05 21.84 -35.54
C ASP A 39 -19.40 21.12 -35.44
N TRP A 40 -20.29 21.43 -36.38
CA TRP A 40 -21.63 20.87 -36.43
C TRP A 40 -21.64 19.36 -36.66
N GLY A 41 -20.63 18.80 -37.35
CA GLY A 41 -20.47 17.36 -37.52
C GLY A 41 -20.18 16.67 -36.19
N MET A 42 -19.24 17.20 -35.41
CA MET A 42 -18.94 16.68 -34.07
C MET A 42 -20.13 16.82 -33.12
N ILE A 43 -20.84 17.97 -33.15
CA ILE A 43 -22.04 18.19 -32.35
C ILE A 43 -23.10 17.13 -32.68
N GLY A 44 -23.38 16.92 -33.96
CA GLY A 44 -24.31 15.89 -34.42
C GLY A 44 -23.90 14.50 -33.94
N ASN A 45 -22.62 14.15 -34.13
CA ASN A 45 -22.10 12.85 -33.71
C ASN A 45 -22.27 12.58 -32.21
N LYS A 46 -21.98 13.56 -31.34
CA LYS A 46 -22.17 13.41 -29.89
C LYS A 46 -23.64 13.22 -29.52
N ASP A 47 -24.54 13.99 -30.13
CA ASP A 47 -25.98 13.89 -29.86
C ASP A 47 -26.52 12.52 -30.33
N GLY A 48 -26.12 12.07 -31.52
CA GLY A 48 -26.47 10.74 -32.04
C GLY A 48 -25.90 9.59 -31.19
N ASP A 49 -24.66 9.72 -30.71
CA ASP A 49 -24.00 8.69 -29.88
C ASP A 49 -24.60 8.55 -28.47
N GLN A 50 -25.34 9.58 -28.02
CA GLN A 50 -26.17 9.56 -26.82
C GLN A 50 -27.56 8.95 -27.07
N GLY A 51 -27.85 8.59 -28.32
CA GLY A 51 -29.15 8.08 -28.75
C GLY A 51 -30.24 9.16 -28.80
N LEU A 52 -29.90 10.44 -28.87
CA LEU A 52 -30.91 11.50 -29.00
C LEU A 52 -31.50 11.48 -30.42
N ASP A 53 -32.77 11.84 -30.55
CA ASP A 53 -33.38 12.19 -31.84
C ASP A 53 -32.67 13.39 -32.50
N GLN A 54 -32.93 13.59 -33.80
CA GLN A 54 -32.32 14.67 -34.56
C GLN A 54 -32.84 16.04 -34.07
N ARG A 55 -32.07 16.70 -33.21
CA ARG A 55 -32.45 17.94 -32.52
C ARG A 55 -31.77 19.18 -33.08
N PHE A 56 -31.53 19.23 -34.39
CA PHE A 56 -30.79 20.34 -35.01
C PHE A 56 -31.38 21.70 -34.62
N GLU A 57 -32.69 21.89 -34.69
CA GLU A 57 -33.32 23.17 -34.37
C GLU A 57 -33.20 23.57 -32.90
N GLU A 58 -33.29 22.62 -31.96
CA GLU A 58 -33.05 22.89 -30.53
C GLU A 58 -31.59 23.27 -30.30
N ARG A 59 -30.67 22.54 -30.95
CA ARG A 59 -29.23 22.76 -30.81
C ARG A 59 -28.79 24.08 -31.44
N LYS A 60 -29.35 24.43 -32.59
CA LYS A 60 -29.19 25.72 -33.27
C LYS A 60 -29.64 26.87 -32.39
N LYS A 61 -30.83 26.79 -31.79
CA LYS A 61 -31.33 27.80 -30.85
C LYS A 61 -30.41 27.96 -29.65
N PHE A 62 -29.94 26.86 -29.08
CA PHE A 62 -28.99 26.90 -27.96
C PHE A 62 -27.66 27.56 -28.37
N CYS A 63 -27.07 27.16 -29.50
CA CYS A 63 -25.80 27.71 -29.96
C CYS A 63 -25.90 29.16 -30.43
N ALA A 64 -27.05 29.61 -30.95
CA ALA A 64 -27.28 31.01 -31.30
C ALA A 64 -27.15 31.94 -30.07
N ASN A 65 -27.55 31.45 -28.88
CA ASN A 65 -27.36 32.18 -27.62
C ASN A 65 -25.91 32.17 -27.11
N VAL A 66 -25.02 31.39 -27.72
CA VAL A 66 -23.61 31.27 -27.33
C VAL A 66 -22.71 32.04 -28.32
N ASP A 67 -22.83 31.73 -29.61
CA ASP A 67 -22.09 32.36 -30.70
C ASP A 67 -22.80 32.08 -32.05
N GLU A 68 -23.69 33.00 -32.46
CA GLU A 68 -24.45 32.88 -33.70
C GLU A 68 -23.56 32.82 -34.95
N GLY A 69 -22.36 33.42 -34.91
CA GLY A 69 -21.41 33.44 -36.03
C GLY A 69 -20.85 32.06 -36.38
N LYS A 70 -21.07 31.05 -35.54
CA LYS A 70 -20.70 29.65 -35.79
C LYS A 70 -21.76 28.86 -36.54
N ILE A 71 -22.96 29.41 -36.75
CA ILE A 71 -24.03 28.77 -37.53
C ILE A 71 -23.88 29.20 -38.99
N LYS A 72 -23.59 28.23 -39.86
CA LYS A 72 -23.38 28.42 -41.30
C LYS A 72 -24.52 27.79 -42.11
N ALA A 73 -24.57 28.10 -43.40
CA ALA A 73 -25.59 27.57 -44.30
C ALA A 73 -25.57 26.02 -44.41
N ASP A 74 -24.40 25.40 -44.24
CA ASP A 74 -24.17 23.95 -44.30
C ASP A 74 -24.27 23.25 -42.93
N SER A 75 -24.46 24.00 -41.83
CA SER A 75 -24.49 23.46 -40.47
C SER A 75 -25.53 22.37 -40.27
N ALA A 76 -26.71 22.50 -40.90
CA ALA A 76 -27.77 21.48 -40.83
C ALA A 76 -27.32 20.16 -41.44
N THR A 77 -26.73 20.20 -42.63
CA THR A 77 -26.23 19.02 -43.36
C THR A 77 -25.07 18.37 -42.61
N LEU A 78 -24.12 19.16 -42.10
CA LEU A 78 -23.00 18.66 -41.29
C LEU A 78 -23.49 17.99 -40.00
N TYR A 79 -24.44 18.62 -39.30
CA TYR A 79 -25.06 18.04 -38.10
C TYR A 79 -25.73 16.71 -38.40
N GLN A 80 -26.54 16.65 -39.47
CA GLN A 80 -27.24 15.43 -39.85
C GLN A 80 -26.25 14.28 -40.13
N ALA A 81 -25.22 14.53 -40.95
CA ALA A 81 -24.21 13.52 -41.28
C ALA A 81 -23.46 13.03 -40.02
N GLY A 82 -23.07 13.95 -39.14
CA GLY A 82 -22.46 13.60 -37.87
C GLY A 82 -23.39 12.78 -36.99
N TRP A 83 -24.65 13.20 -36.87
CA TRP A 83 -25.67 12.52 -36.08
C TRP A 83 -25.95 11.10 -36.58
N GLU A 84 -26.01 10.88 -37.89
CA GLU A 84 -26.17 9.52 -38.46
C GLU A 84 -25.02 8.60 -38.03
N GLN A 85 -23.78 9.10 -38.06
CA GLN A 85 -22.61 8.38 -37.55
C GLN A 85 -22.70 8.11 -36.04
N GLY A 86 -23.18 9.09 -35.26
CA GLY A 86 -23.37 8.94 -33.82
C GLY A 86 -24.43 7.90 -33.47
N ASN A 87 -25.60 7.97 -34.10
CA ASN A 87 -26.68 7.00 -33.89
C ASN A 87 -26.23 5.57 -34.25
N PHE A 88 -25.46 5.43 -35.33
CA PHE A 88 -24.81 4.16 -35.66
C PHE A 88 -23.91 3.67 -34.50
N GLN A 89 -23.07 4.53 -33.92
CA GLN A 89 -22.19 4.17 -32.80
C GLN A 89 -22.98 3.77 -31.54
N TYR A 90 -24.05 4.50 -31.22
CA TYR A 90 -24.95 4.17 -30.10
C TYR A 90 -25.49 2.75 -30.22
N TRP A 91 -26.13 2.43 -31.35
CA TRP A 91 -26.72 1.12 -31.58
C TRP A 91 -25.67 0.01 -31.66
N LYS A 92 -24.52 0.28 -32.30
CA LYS A 92 -23.39 -0.65 -32.33
C LYS A 92 -22.90 -0.98 -30.93
N ARG A 93 -22.74 0.02 -30.05
CA ARG A 93 -22.31 -0.19 -28.66
C ARG A 93 -23.30 -1.06 -27.87
N LEU A 94 -24.60 -0.80 -28.00
CA LEU A 94 -25.64 -1.63 -27.36
C LEU A 94 -25.57 -3.08 -27.86
N GLY A 95 -25.44 -3.27 -29.19
CA GLY A 95 -25.28 -4.60 -29.77
C GLY A 95 -24.07 -5.32 -29.21
N GLU A 96 -22.92 -4.65 -29.15
CA GLU A 96 -21.67 -5.21 -28.64
C GLU A 96 -21.77 -5.63 -27.16
N GLN A 97 -22.46 -4.83 -26.33
CA GLN A 97 -22.73 -5.18 -24.94
C GLN A 97 -23.61 -6.41 -24.82
N ASP A 98 -24.71 -6.48 -25.58
CA ASP A 98 -25.63 -7.60 -25.55
C ASP A 98 -25.00 -8.88 -26.11
N GLY A 99 -24.17 -8.78 -27.16
CA GLY A 99 -23.40 -9.89 -27.70
C GLY A 99 -22.41 -10.46 -26.66
N ARG A 100 -21.69 -9.59 -25.94
CA ARG A 100 -20.79 -10.02 -24.84
C ARG A 100 -21.53 -10.65 -23.68
N ALA A 101 -22.75 -10.20 -23.41
CA ALA A 101 -23.61 -10.70 -22.35
C ALA A 101 -24.38 -11.98 -22.74
N ALA A 102 -24.01 -12.64 -23.84
CA ALA A 102 -24.66 -13.86 -24.32
C ALA A 102 -26.17 -13.71 -24.55
N LYS A 103 -26.61 -12.53 -25.02
CA LYS A 103 -28.01 -12.33 -25.39
C LYS A 103 -28.24 -12.65 -26.85
N ALA A 104 -29.45 -13.13 -27.18
CA ALA A 104 -29.87 -13.38 -28.55
C ALA A 104 -29.95 -12.08 -29.37
N MET A 105 -29.73 -12.17 -30.68
CA MET A 105 -29.87 -11.04 -31.61
C MET A 105 -31.30 -10.45 -31.59
N SER A 106 -32.30 -11.24 -31.18
CA SER A 106 -33.69 -10.80 -30.97
C SER A 106 -33.83 -9.74 -29.87
N SER A 107 -32.85 -9.61 -28.96
CA SER A 107 -32.83 -8.58 -27.89
C SER A 107 -32.80 -7.16 -28.43
N PHE A 108 -32.55 -6.96 -29.73
CA PHE A 108 -32.76 -5.67 -30.39
C PHE A 108 -34.17 -5.11 -30.11
N ALA A 109 -35.21 -5.96 -30.09
CA ALA A 109 -36.57 -5.55 -29.80
C ALA A 109 -36.71 -4.99 -28.36
N ASP A 110 -36.06 -5.62 -27.39
CA ASP A 110 -36.05 -5.16 -26.00
C ASP A 110 -35.30 -3.83 -25.85
N GLN A 111 -34.16 -3.69 -26.55
CA GLN A 111 -33.40 -2.44 -26.57
C GLN A 111 -34.18 -1.31 -27.26
N ALA A 112 -34.87 -1.61 -28.35
CA ALA A 112 -35.78 -0.68 -29.03
C ALA A 112 -36.95 -0.25 -28.13
N ALA A 113 -37.43 -1.15 -27.26
CA ALA A 113 -38.50 -0.88 -26.32
C ALA A 113 -38.02 -0.31 -24.97
N SER A 114 -36.72 -0.15 -24.76
CA SER A 114 -36.14 0.29 -23.49
C SER A 114 -36.56 1.71 -23.11
N GLU A 115 -36.55 2.01 -21.81
CA GLU A 115 -36.88 3.34 -21.31
C GLU A 115 -35.93 4.41 -21.87
N ALA A 116 -34.63 4.10 -22.00
CA ALA A 116 -33.64 5.02 -22.55
C ALA A 116 -33.95 5.38 -24.00
N THR A 117 -34.22 4.37 -24.85
CA THR A 117 -34.56 4.56 -26.27
C THR A 117 -35.86 5.36 -26.42
N LYS A 118 -36.88 5.03 -25.63
CA LYS A 118 -38.17 5.74 -25.64
C LYS A 118 -38.05 7.18 -25.18
N LYS A 119 -37.35 7.43 -24.07
CA LYS A 119 -37.16 8.77 -23.50
C LYS A 119 -36.43 9.70 -24.47
N ASN A 120 -35.47 9.16 -25.21
CA ASN A 120 -34.66 9.93 -26.15
C ASN A 120 -35.23 9.97 -27.58
N ASN A 121 -36.38 9.31 -27.84
CA ASN A 121 -36.94 9.12 -29.18
C ASN A 121 -35.91 8.57 -30.18
N THR A 122 -35.02 7.68 -29.73
CA THR A 122 -33.86 7.24 -30.52
C THR A 122 -34.30 6.56 -31.82
N PRO A 123 -33.90 7.07 -33.00
CA PRO A 123 -34.22 6.41 -34.26
C PRO A 123 -33.49 5.08 -34.37
N LEU A 124 -34.24 4.03 -34.70
CA LEU A 124 -33.77 2.65 -34.69
C LEU A 124 -32.70 2.40 -35.78
N HIS A 125 -31.63 1.68 -35.42
CA HIS A 125 -30.59 1.28 -36.37
C HIS A 125 -30.17 -0.19 -36.22
N GLN A 126 -31.04 -1.10 -36.69
CA GLN A 126 -30.84 -2.55 -36.53
C GLN A 126 -29.53 -3.08 -37.12
N LEU A 127 -29.08 -2.55 -38.26
CA LEU A 127 -27.81 -2.97 -38.88
C LEU A 127 -26.59 -2.66 -37.98
N ALA A 128 -26.56 -1.48 -37.36
CA ALA A 128 -25.46 -1.08 -36.47
C ALA A 128 -25.45 -1.95 -35.22
N TYR A 129 -26.62 -2.15 -34.62
CA TYR A 129 -26.80 -3.09 -33.52
C TYR A 129 -26.31 -4.50 -33.89
N LYS A 130 -26.70 -5.02 -35.06
CA LYS A 130 -26.23 -6.34 -35.54
C LYS A 130 -24.71 -6.42 -35.65
N GLN A 131 -24.06 -5.39 -36.20
CA GLN A 131 -22.60 -5.37 -36.32
C GLN A 131 -21.91 -5.36 -34.96
N GLY A 132 -22.42 -4.57 -34.01
CA GLY A 132 -21.95 -4.59 -32.64
C GLY A 132 -22.12 -5.96 -32.00
N TRP A 133 -23.33 -6.52 -32.12
CA TRP A 133 -23.68 -7.82 -31.57
C TRP A 133 -22.78 -8.94 -32.08
N ILE A 134 -22.48 -8.99 -33.38
CA ILE A 134 -21.53 -9.96 -33.95
C ILE A 134 -20.15 -9.83 -33.28
N SER A 135 -19.65 -8.61 -33.08
CA SER A 135 -18.35 -8.38 -32.42
C SER A 135 -18.36 -8.84 -30.97
N GLY A 136 -19.39 -8.47 -30.20
CA GLY A 136 -19.50 -8.86 -28.78
C GLY A 136 -19.71 -10.36 -28.59
N ASN A 137 -20.49 -10.98 -29.48
CA ASN A 137 -20.73 -12.42 -29.50
C ASN A 137 -19.45 -13.20 -29.84
N ALA A 138 -18.64 -12.69 -30.77
CA ALA A 138 -17.31 -13.23 -31.05
C ALA A 138 -16.43 -13.22 -29.79
N ASP A 139 -16.39 -12.10 -29.06
CA ASP A 139 -15.63 -11.99 -27.80
C ASP A 139 -16.13 -12.96 -26.73
N TYR A 140 -17.45 -13.09 -26.56
CA TYR A 140 -18.05 -14.06 -25.64
C TYR A 140 -17.61 -15.49 -25.95
N TRP A 141 -17.79 -15.94 -27.20
CA TRP A 141 -17.44 -17.30 -27.59
C TRP A 141 -15.94 -17.57 -27.54
N ARG A 142 -15.10 -16.57 -27.87
CA ARG A 142 -13.66 -16.67 -27.65
C ARG A 142 -13.32 -16.89 -26.17
N GLY A 143 -13.97 -16.17 -25.26
CA GLY A 143 -13.80 -16.38 -23.82
C GLY A 143 -14.24 -17.77 -23.34
N VAL A 144 -15.39 -18.27 -23.82
CA VAL A 144 -15.85 -19.63 -23.51
C VAL A 144 -14.86 -20.67 -24.03
N GLY A 145 -14.39 -20.51 -25.27
CA GLY A 145 -13.39 -21.37 -25.88
C GLY A 145 -12.10 -21.41 -25.06
N ASP A 146 -11.58 -20.24 -24.70
CA ASP A 146 -10.38 -20.13 -23.86
C ASP A 146 -10.53 -20.87 -22.53
N GLN A 147 -11.64 -20.69 -21.83
CA GLN A 147 -11.92 -21.41 -20.58
C GLN A 147 -11.95 -22.94 -20.76
N ASP A 148 -12.61 -23.42 -21.81
CA ASP A 148 -12.66 -24.85 -22.11
C ASP A 148 -11.27 -25.40 -22.49
N GLY A 149 -10.48 -24.62 -23.23
CA GLY A 149 -9.10 -24.94 -23.56
C GLY A 149 -8.20 -25.02 -22.33
N VAL A 150 -8.26 -24.03 -21.44
CA VAL A 150 -7.48 -24.00 -20.17
C VAL A 150 -7.85 -25.18 -19.27
N ALA A 151 -9.11 -25.59 -19.29
CA ALA A 151 -9.60 -26.75 -18.54
C ALA A 151 -9.17 -28.11 -19.13
N GLY A 152 -8.48 -28.12 -20.28
CA GLY A 152 -8.09 -29.35 -20.96
C GLY A 152 -9.28 -30.13 -21.53
N ARG A 153 -10.31 -29.43 -22.02
CA ARG A 153 -11.45 -30.07 -22.70
C ARG A 153 -11.14 -30.31 -24.17
N PRO A 154 -11.66 -31.39 -24.79
CA PRO A 154 -11.42 -31.68 -26.20
C PRO A 154 -12.12 -30.66 -27.12
N ALA A 155 -11.54 -30.42 -28.29
CA ALA A 155 -12.14 -29.54 -29.30
C ALA A 155 -13.50 -30.06 -29.80
N SER A 156 -13.71 -31.39 -29.77
CA SER A 156 -15.00 -32.03 -30.10
C SER A 156 -16.14 -31.62 -29.17
N GLY A 157 -15.85 -31.02 -28.00
CA GLY A 157 -16.84 -30.37 -27.15
C GLY A 157 -17.56 -29.19 -27.84
N GLU A 158 -17.10 -28.72 -29.01
CA GLU A 158 -17.76 -27.65 -29.76
C GLU A 158 -19.22 -27.97 -30.09
N SER A 159 -19.58 -29.23 -30.36
CA SER A 159 -20.96 -29.59 -30.71
C SER A 159 -21.93 -29.40 -29.54
N ALA A 160 -21.45 -29.60 -28.30
CA ALA A 160 -22.24 -29.29 -27.12
C ALA A 160 -22.42 -27.77 -26.96
N ARG A 161 -21.35 -26.99 -27.20
CA ARG A 161 -21.41 -25.52 -27.17
C ARG A 161 -22.29 -24.93 -28.27
N GLU A 162 -22.30 -25.56 -29.45
CA GLU A 162 -23.20 -25.20 -30.54
C GLU A 162 -24.66 -25.44 -30.15
N ALA A 163 -24.96 -26.56 -29.49
CA ALA A 163 -26.29 -26.86 -29.00
C ALA A 163 -26.74 -25.88 -27.90
N GLU A 164 -25.90 -25.62 -26.90
CA GLU A 164 -26.14 -24.64 -25.83
C GLU A 164 -26.27 -23.20 -26.38
N GLY A 165 -25.46 -22.89 -27.38
CA GLY A 165 -25.33 -21.57 -27.97
C GLY A 165 -26.32 -21.23 -29.08
N ARG A 166 -27.25 -22.14 -29.41
CA ARG A 166 -28.13 -22.00 -30.57
C ARG A 166 -28.95 -20.72 -30.54
N GLU A 167 -29.51 -20.37 -29.39
CA GLU A 167 -30.39 -19.19 -29.24
C GLU A 167 -29.61 -17.88 -29.23
N ILE A 168 -28.36 -17.93 -28.80
CA ILE A 168 -27.49 -16.75 -28.65
C ILE A 168 -26.49 -16.63 -29.80
N GLY A 169 -26.66 -17.43 -30.85
CA GLY A 169 -25.81 -17.50 -32.05
C GLY A 169 -24.39 -17.96 -31.75
N PHE A 170 -24.17 -19.27 -31.81
CA PHE A 170 -22.84 -19.86 -31.66
C PHE A 170 -21.87 -19.35 -32.74
N ASN A 171 -20.74 -18.80 -32.31
CA ASN A 171 -19.66 -18.38 -33.20
C ASN A 171 -18.50 -19.38 -33.12
N ARG A 172 -18.53 -20.37 -34.01
CA ARG A 172 -17.56 -21.46 -34.08
C ARG A 172 -16.12 -20.98 -34.24
N LEU A 173 -15.88 -19.98 -35.11
CA LEU A 173 -14.52 -19.51 -35.38
C LEU A 173 -13.90 -18.86 -34.14
N SER A 174 -14.65 -17.99 -33.47
CA SER A 174 -14.16 -17.33 -32.25
C SER A 174 -14.01 -18.31 -31.09
N TYR A 175 -14.94 -19.26 -30.93
CA TYR A 175 -14.80 -20.34 -29.96
C TYR A 175 -13.51 -21.14 -30.18
N LEU A 176 -13.25 -21.61 -31.41
CA LEU A 176 -12.05 -22.38 -31.70
C LEU A 176 -10.76 -21.57 -31.55
N GLU A 177 -10.77 -20.29 -31.91
CA GLU A 177 -9.65 -19.36 -31.66
C GLU A 177 -9.31 -19.30 -30.17
N GLY A 178 -10.31 -19.03 -29.32
CA GLY A 178 -10.14 -19.01 -27.87
C GLY A 178 -9.66 -20.35 -27.32
N TRP A 179 -10.27 -21.45 -27.78
CA TRP A 179 -9.89 -22.79 -27.35
C TRP A 179 -8.44 -23.14 -27.68
N GLN A 180 -7.92 -22.71 -28.84
CA GLN A 180 -6.50 -22.91 -29.17
C GLN A 180 -5.58 -22.18 -28.20
N THR A 181 -5.90 -20.93 -27.84
CA THR A 181 -5.18 -20.16 -26.83
C THR A 181 -5.22 -20.83 -25.45
N GLY A 182 -6.41 -21.24 -25.01
CA GLY A 182 -6.58 -21.90 -23.72
C GLY A 182 -5.88 -23.25 -23.65
N ASN A 183 -5.96 -24.06 -24.70
CA ASN A 183 -5.27 -25.35 -24.77
C ASN A 183 -3.74 -25.17 -24.76
N GLN A 184 -3.21 -24.13 -25.41
CA GLN A 184 -1.79 -23.78 -25.27
C GLN A 184 -1.44 -23.47 -23.81
N ALA A 185 -2.25 -22.67 -23.11
CA ALA A 185 -2.04 -22.35 -21.70
C ALA A 185 -2.14 -23.59 -20.79
N TYR A 186 -3.06 -24.52 -21.05
CA TYR A 186 -3.17 -25.80 -20.35
C TYR A 186 -1.85 -26.59 -20.41
N TRP A 187 -1.28 -26.78 -21.60
CA TRP A 187 -0.02 -27.51 -21.78
C TRP A 187 1.19 -26.77 -21.20
N THR A 188 1.24 -25.44 -21.33
CA THR A 188 2.25 -24.60 -20.67
C THR A 188 2.19 -24.78 -19.15
N ARG A 189 0.99 -24.77 -18.55
CA ARG A 189 0.81 -24.98 -17.11
C ARG A 189 1.23 -26.37 -16.68
N LEU A 190 0.88 -27.42 -17.43
CA LEU A 190 1.32 -28.78 -17.13
C LEU A 190 2.84 -28.90 -17.13
N GLY A 191 3.50 -28.42 -18.18
CA GLY A 191 4.96 -28.45 -18.28
C GLY A 191 5.64 -27.68 -17.14
N TYR A 192 5.09 -26.53 -16.75
CA TYR A 192 5.52 -25.78 -15.58
C TYR A 192 5.39 -26.62 -14.29
N LEU A 193 4.20 -27.15 -13.99
CA LEU A 193 3.95 -27.89 -12.75
C LEU A 193 4.82 -29.13 -12.63
N ASP A 194 4.97 -29.90 -13.72
CA ASP A 194 5.79 -31.10 -13.70
C ASP A 194 7.27 -30.77 -13.45
N ALA A 195 7.82 -29.74 -14.10
CA ALA A 195 9.18 -29.29 -13.80
C ALA A 195 9.31 -28.74 -12.38
N HIS A 196 8.32 -27.98 -11.91
CA HIS A 196 8.29 -27.42 -10.56
C HIS A 196 8.31 -28.49 -9.47
N ASP A 197 7.62 -29.60 -9.70
CA ASP A 197 7.57 -30.76 -8.81
C ASP A 197 8.76 -31.72 -9.00
N GLY A 198 9.66 -31.42 -9.95
CA GLY A 198 10.81 -32.25 -10.27
C GLY A 198 10.43 -33.57 -10.94
N LYS A 199 9.38 -33.58 -11.77
CA LYS A 199 9.04 -34.71 -12.62
C LYS A 199 9.81 -34.64 -13.95
N PRO A 200 10.27 -35.79 -14.47
CA PRO A 200 11.04 -35.83 -15.71
C PRO A 200 10.18 -35.46 -16.91
N ASP A 201 10.81 -34.90 -17.95
CA ASP A 201 10.17 -34.61 -19.24
C ASP A 201 9.51 -35.86 -19.88
N SER A 202 9.93 -37.07 -19.49
CA SER A 202 9.28 -38.31 -19.91
C SER A 202 7.80 -38.43 -19.49
N GLU A 203 7.35 -37.70 -18.46
CA GLU A 203 5.94 -37.61 -18.08
C GLU A 203 5.06 -37.05 -19.21
N PHE A 204 5.63 -36.24 -20.10
CA PHE A 204 4.94 -35.78 -21.29
C PHE A 204 4.28 -36.92 -22.08
N LYS A 205 4.93 -38.09 -22.15
CA LYS A 205 4.38 -39.25 -22.87
C LYS A 205 3.07 -39.74 -22.24
N GLN A 206 2.99 -39.75 -20.91
CA GLN A 206 1.77 -40.14 -20.20
C GLN A 206 0.66 -39.13 -20.41
N HIS A 207 0.99 -37.83 -20.30
CA HIS A 207 0.03 -36.75 -20.58
C HIS A 207 -0.46 -36.77 -22.03
N ALA A 208 0.42 -37.00 -23.00
CA ALA A 208 0.07 -37.10 -24.41
C ALA A 208 -0.85 -38.30 -24.70
N LEU A 209 -0.58 -39.46 -24.10
CA LEU A 209 -1.45 -40.64 -24.21
C LEU A 209 -2.82 -40.38 -23.59
N SER A 210 -2.87 -39.78 -22.40
CA SER A 210 -4.14 -39.42 -21.75
C SER A 210 -4.93 -38.41 -22.59
N ALA A 211 -4.25 -37.41 -23.16
CA ALA A 211 -4.87 -36.40 -24.03
C ALA A 211 -5.43 -37.01 -25.31
N GLN A 212 -4.73 -37.98 -25.92
CA GLN A 212 -5.23 -38.73 -27.06
C GLN A 212 -6.50 -39.52 -26.73
N GLN A 213 -6.57 -40.14 -25.54
CA GLN A 213 -7.75 -40.87 -25.08
C GLN A 213 -8.96 -39.95 -24.81
N THR A 214 -8.72 -38.74 -24.31
CA THR A 214 -9.78 -37.77 -24.01
C THR A 214 -10.09 -36.81 -25.16
N GLY A 215 -9.36 -36.89 -26.27
CA GLY A 215 -9.55 -36.05 -27.46
C GLY A 215 -8.98 -34.63 -27.34
N VAL A 216 -8.12 -34.37 -26.36
CA VAL A 216 -7.44 -33.09 -26.16
C VAL A 216 -6.26 -32.98 -27.14
N GLN A 217 -6.18 -31.87 -27.88
CA GLN A 217 -5.07 -31.68 -28.82
C GLN A 217 -3.77 -31.46 -28.06
N VAL A 218 -2.77 -32.29 -28.36
CA VAL A 218 -1.44 -32.22 -27.75
C VAL A 218 -0.68 -30.97 -28.23
N ARG A 219 -0.09 -30.21 -27.30
CA ARG A 219 0.78 -29.05 -27.59
C ARG A 219 2.17 -29.26 -26.97
N GLU A 220 2.95 -30.15 -27.56
CA GLU A 220 4.29 -30.52 -27.08
C GLU A 220 5.23 -29.32 -26.90
N ALA A 221 5.27 -28.41 -27.88
CA ALA A 221 6.13 -27.22 -27.83
C ALA A 221 5.80 -26.32 -26.63
N ALA A 222 4.51 -26.15 -26.31
CA ALA A 222 4.06 -25.33 -25.18
C ALA A 222 4.46 -25.96 -23.83
N TYR A 223 4.28 -27.28 -23.70
CA TYR A 223 4.72 -28.05 -22.54
C TYR A 223 6.24 -27.96 -22.35
N ARG A 224 7.01 -28.34 -23.37
CA ARG A 224 8.48 -28.44 -23.26
C ARG A 224 9.12 -27.07 -23.07
N SER A 225 8.56 -26.02 -23.66
CA SER A 225 9.06 -24.65 -23.45
C SER A 225 8.95 -24.25 -21.97
N ALA A 226 7.79 -24.48 -21.35
CA ALA A 226 7.58 -24.18 -19.93
C ALA A 226 8.45 -25.07 -19.02
N TRP A 227 8.50 -26.38 -19.31
CA TRP A 227 9.26 -27.35 -18.53
C TRP A 227 10.77 -27.02 -18.52
N ASN A 228 11.34 -26.67 -19.69
CA ASN A 228 12.77 -26.35 -19.80
C ASN A 228 13.16 -25.07 -19.05
N LEU A 229 12.25 -24.12 -18.91
CA LEU A 229 12.48 -22.91 -18.11
C LEU A 229 12.39 -23.23 -16.62
N GLU A 230 11.31 -23.90 -16.19
CA GLU A 230 11.05 -24.11 -14.77
C GLU A 230 11.98 -25.15 -14.13
N ILE A 231 12.49 -26.14 -14.89
CA ILE A 231 13.42 -27.13 -14.32
C ILE A 231 14.71 -26.49 -13.80
N ILE A 232 15.12 -25.36 -14.37
CA ILE A 232 16.26 -24.57 -13.89
C ILE A 232 15.93 -23.96 -12.52
N GLU A 233 14.74 -23.39 -12.36
CA GLU A 233 14.29 -22.79 -11.10
C GLU A 233 14.09 -23.84 -10.00
N TYR A 234 13.60 -25.03 -10.35
CA TYR A 234 13.57 -26.18 -9.44
C TYR A 234 14.96 -26.49 -8.86
N TRP A 235 15.99 -26.54 -9.71
CA TRP A 235 17.36 -26.79 -9.26
C TRP A 235 17.95 -25.64 -8.45
N LYS A 236 17.63 -24.38 -8.78
CA LYS A 236 18.03 -23.24 -7.95
C LYS A 236 17.42 -23.30 -6.57
N ARG A 237 16.11 -23.59 -6.46
CA ARG A 237 15.41 -23.74 -5.18
C ARG A 237 16.01 -24.87 -4.35
N LEU A 238 16.24 -26.03 -4.95
CA LEU A 238 16.93 -27.13 -4.26
C LEU A 238 18.35 -26.77 -3.83
N GLY A 239 19.15 -26.11 -4.69
CA GLY A 239 20.49 -25.66 -4.32
C GLY A 239 20.48 -24.77 -3.09
N TRP A 240 19.51 -23.85 -3.01
CA TRP A 240 19.30 -22.97 -1.86
C TRP A 240 18.92 -23.74 -0.59
N GLU A 241 18.03 -24.72 -0.67
CA GLU A 241 17.60 -25.52 0.49
C GLU A 241 18.73 -26.45 0.97
N ASP A 242 19.39 -27.13 0.02
CA ASP A 242 20.40 -28.17 0.24
C ASP A 242 21.67 -27.64 0.91
N ALA A 243 22.02 -26.38 0.65
CA ALA A 243 23.20 -25.72 1.22
C ALA A 243 23.23 -25.74 2.76
N THR A 244 22.07 -25.80 3.42
CA THR A 244 21.97 -25.91 4.88
C THR A 244 21.39 -27.24 5.37
N GLN A 245 21.36 -28.25 4.49
CA GLN A 245 20.86 -29.60 4.79
C GLN A 245 21.91 -30.70 4.54
N GLY A 246 23.16 -30.33 4.29
CA GLY A 246 24.27 -31.27 4.13
C GLY A 246 24.28 -32.00 2.78
N ARG A 247 23.52 -31.52 1.79
CA ARG A 247 23.50 -32.08 0.44
C ARG A 247 24.37 -31.27 -0.50
N ASP A 248 25.14 -31.96 -1.32
CA ASP A 248 26.07 -31.38 -2.29
C ASP A 248 25.64 -31.66 -3.74
N VAL A 249 26.39 -31.08 -4.67
CA VAL A 249 26.19 -31.24 -6.11
C VAL A 249 26.25 -32.71 -6.52
N ASN A 250 27.18 -33.49 -5.97
CA ASN A 250 27.37 -34.89 -6.40
C ASN A 250 26.15 -35.74 -6.03
N THR A 251 25.60 -35.52 -4.84
CA THR A 251 24.36 -36.15 -4.38
C THR A 251 23.20 -35.82 -5.32
N ARG A 252 23.04 -34.54 -5.71
CA ARG A 252 21.96 -34.13 -6.63
C ARG A 252 22.17 -34.54 -8.07
N ARG A 253 23.42 -34.62 -8.53
CA ARG A 253 23.73 -35.18 -9.85
C ARG A 253 23.32 -36.65 -9.95
N ALA A 254 23.55 -37.42 -8.88
CA ALA A 254 23.11 -38.82 -8.80
C ALA A 254 21.57 -38.93 -8.74
N ASP A 255 20.91 -38.12 -7.90
CA ASP A 255 19.43 -38.05 -7.80
C ASP A 255 18.78 -37.70 -9.15
N ALA A 256 19.30 -36.69 -9.84
CA ALA A 256 18.83 -36.29 -11.17
C ALA A 256 18.94 -37.44 -12.18
N LYS A 257 20.07 -38.16 -12.19
CA LYS A 257 20.28 -39.32 -13.06
C LYS A 257 19.30 -40.45 -12.74
N GLN A 258 19.06 -40.74 -11.45
CA GLN A 258 18.13 -41.78 -11.02
C GLN A 258 16.68 -41.44 -11.43
N ARG A 259 16.31 -40.17 -11.37
CA ARG A 259 14.96 -39.68 -11.70
C ARG A 259 14.75 -39.33 -13.17
N GLY A 260 15.79 -39.44 -14.01
CA GLY A 260 15.73 -39.02 -15.41
C GLY A 260 15.54 -37.52 -15.62
N LEU A 261 15.98 -36.69 -14.67
CA LEU A 261 15.88 -35.24 -14.74
C LEU A 261 17.08 -34.62 -15.44
N LYS A 262 16.83 -33.59 -16.25
CA LYS A 262 17.88 -32.71 -16.79
C LYS A 262 18.47 -31.92 -15.63
N PHE A 263 19.75 -32.13 -15.32
CA PHE A 263 20.43 -31.46 -14.23
C PHE A 263 21.05 -30.13 -14.68
N SER A 264 20.61 -29.03 -14.08
CA SER A 264 21.15 -27.68 -14.29
C SER A 264 22.24 -27.39 -13.27
N GLU A 265 23.41 -27.99 -13.48
CA GLU A 265 24.49 -28.00 -12.48
C GLU A 265 25.01 -26.60 -12.13
N THR A 266 25.19 -25.75 -13.13
CA THR A 266 25.72 -24.39 -12.94
C THR A 266 24.79 -23.58 -12.05
N GLU A 267 23.49 -23.60 -12.34
CA GLU A 267 22.48 -22.85 -11.61
C GLU A 267 22.26 -23.41 -10.21
N TYR A 268 22.28 -24.74 -10.04
CA TYR A 268 22.28 -25.38 -8.73
C TYR A 268 23.47 -24.93 -7.89
N LYS A 269 24.69 -25.03 -8.43
CA LYS A 269 25.94 -24.65 -7.74
C LYS A 269 25.93 -23.19 -7.31
N GLN A 270 25.57 -22.30 -8.22
CA GLN A 270 25.50 -20.87 -7.93
C GLN A 270 24.51 -20.56 -6.80
N SER A 271 23.31 -21.14 -6.84
CA SER A 271 22.31 -20.94 -5.77
C SER A 271 22.78 -21.52 -4.43
N TRP A 272 23.39 -22.70 -4.45
CA TRP A 272 23.96 -23.36 -3.28
C TRP A 272 25.09 -22.55 -2.64
N GLU A 273 26.04 -22.05 -3.43
CA GLU A 273 27.14 -21.20 -2.95
C GLU A 273 26.62 -19.87 -2.40
N GLN A 274 25.65 -19.23 -3.09
CA GLN A 274 25.02 -17.99 -2.63
C GLN A 274 24.33 -18.17 -1.26
N ARG A 275 23.61 -19.28 -1.07
CA ARG A 275 23.00 -19.59 0.23
C ARG A 275 24.05 -19.73 1.32
N LEU A 276 25.16 -20.42 1.04
CA LEU A 276 26.25 -20.61 2.01
C LEU A 276 26.92 -19.29 2.37
N VAL A 277 27.20 -18.43 1.39
CA VAL A 277 27.67 -17.06 1.64
C VAL A 277 26.72 -16.33 2.59
N GLN A 278 25.41 -16.43 2.34
CA GLN A 278 24.40 -15.79 3.17
C GLN A 278 24.38 -16.38 4.59
N TYR A 279 24.43 -17.71 4.73
CA TYR A 279 24.50 -18.38 6.03
C TYR A 279 25.70 -17.91 6.85
N TRP A 280 26.89 -17.91 6.27
CA TRP A 280 28.12 -17.53 6.97
C TRP A 280 28.14 -16.05 7.33
N ARG A 281 27.60 -15.18 6.45
CA ARG A 281 27.39 -13.77 6.76
C ARG A 281 26.43 -13.58 7.93
N ASP A 282 25.31 -14.30 7.95
CA ASP A 282 24.31 -14.18 9.03
C ASP A 282 24.84 -14.72 10.36
N ALA A 283 25.58 -15.83 10.35
CA ALA A 283 26.30 -16.33 11.53
C ALA A 283 27.31 -15.30 12.05
N GLY A 284 28.06 -14.65 11.16
CA GLY A 284 28.97 -13.57 11.51
C GLY A 284 28.24 -12.38 12.15
N LYS A 285 27.08 -11.99 11.62
CA LYS A 285 26.27 -10.92 12.22
C LYS A 285 25.77 -11.28 13.61
N GLU A 286 25.25 -12.50 13.78
CA GLU A 286 24.71 -12.98 15.05
C GLU A 286 25.79 -12.97 16.14
N ASP A 287 26.98 -13.47 15.82
CA ASP A 287 28.10 -13.50 16.77
C ASP A 287 28.74 -12.13 16.96
N GLY A 288 28.72 -11.27 15.94
CA GLY A 288 29.33 -9.93 16.01
C GLY A 288 28.67 -9.02 17.04
N TYR A 289 27.42 -9.25 17.38
CA TYR A 289 26.70 -8.43 18.35
C TYR A 289 26.81 -8.99 19.78
N GLY A 290 27.88 -8.60 20.47
CA GLY A 290 28.06 -8.88 21.91
C GLY A 290 28.59 -10.28 22.25
N ARG A 291 29.05 -11.06 21.27
CA ARG A 291 29.69 -12.37 21.49
C ARG A 291 31.14 -12.35 20.96
N PRO A 292 32.03 -13.22 21.47
CA PRO A 292 33.36 -13.38 20.89
C PRO A 292 33.27 -13.95 19.47
N ASN A 293 34.34 -13.78 18.70
CA ASN A 293 34.46 -14.39 17.38
C ASN A 293 34.50 -15.93 17.52
N GLN A 294 33.55 -16.63 16.88
CA GLN A 294 33.42 -18.09 16.94
C GLN A 294 33.73 -18.78 15.61
N LEU A 295 34.39 -18.09 14.66
CA LEU A 295 34.63 -18.60 13.31
C LEU A 295 35.22 -20.01 13.29
N GLU A 296 36.34 -20.22 13.99
CA GLU A 296 37.04 -21.52 14.00
C GLU A 296 36.18 -22.63 14.64
N GLN A 297 35.43 -22.31 15.70
CA GLN A 297 34.51 -23.27 16.32
C GLN A 297 33.38 -23.66 15.36
N ARG A 298 32.77 -22.67 14.69
CA ARG A 298 31.69 -22.92 13.72
C ARG A 298 32.17 -23.67 12.49
N MET A 299 33.37 -23.38 12.00
CA MET A 299 33.99 -24.11 10.90
C MET A 299 34.26 -25.57 11.29
N ALA A 300 34.76 -25.81 12.52
CA ALA A 300 35.00 -27.16 13.03
C ALA A 300 33.69 -27.98 13.17
N SER A 301 32.59 -27.36 13.57
CA SER A 301 31.29 -28.03 13.74
C SER A 301 30.39 -27.99 12.48
N ALA A 302 30.81 -27.34 11.39
CA ALA A 302 29.98 -27.07 10.22
C ALA A 302 29.33 -28.34 9.65
N ARG A 303 30.13 -29.40 9.50
CA ARG A 303 29.66 -30.70 8.98
C ARG A 303 28.64 -31.37 9.89
N GLN A 304 28.81 -31.27 11.21
CA GLN A 304 27.83 -31.78 12.18
C GLN A 304 26.50 -31.01 12.10
N ASN A 305 26.57 -29.73 11.74
CA ASN A 305 25.43 -28.85 11.56
C ASN A 305 24.86 -28.88 10.13
N ASN A 306 25.28 -29.82 9.28
CA ASN A 306 24.83 -29.96 7.89
C ASN A 306 25.10 -28.71 7.01
N VAL A 307 26.18 -27.99 7.29
CA VAL A 307 26.63 -26.83 6.51
C VAL A 307 28.03 -27.05 5.98
N PHE A 308 28.32 -26.50 4.81
CA PHE A 308 29.63 -26.58 4.16
C PHE A 308 30.45 -25.31 4.35
N VAL A 309 31.75 -25.49 4.51
CA VAL A 309 32.74 -24.42 4.43
C VAL A 309 33.12 -24.22 2.96
N ILE A 310 32.94 -23.01 2.47
CA ILE A 310 33.36 -22.56 1.14
C ILE A 310 34.60 -21.67 1.22
N ALA A 311 35.26 -21.43 0.08
CA ALA A 311 36.48 -20.60 0.03
C ALA A 311 36.30 -19.21 0.66
N GLN A 312 35.14 -18.58 0.47
CA GLN A 312 34.84 -17.23 0.96
C GLN A 312 34.38 -17.19 2.44
N THR A 313 34.23 -18.35 3.11
CA THR A 313 33.63 -18.45 4.45
C THR A 313 34.27 -17.49 5.46
N ARG A 314 35.61 -17.49 5.52
CA ARG A 314 36.34 -16.67 6.48
C ARG A 314 36.10 -15.19 6.24
N ASP A 315 36.22 -14.74 4.99
CA ASP A 315 36.08 -13.33 4.65
C ASP A 315 34.67 -12.81 4.92
N VAL A 316 33.64 -13.53 4.48
CA VAL A 316 32.24 -13.07 4.63
C VAL A 316 31.78 -13.09 6.08
N TYR A 317 32.20 -14.08 6.87
CA TYR A 317 31.92 -14.14 8.30
C TYR A 317 32.67 -13.02 9.03
N GLN A 318 33.98 -12.90 8.82
CA GLN A 318 34.82 -11.96 9.55
C GLN A 318 34.40 -10.51 9.27
N GLN A 319 34.08 -10.18 8.02
CA GLN A 319 33.58 -8.88 7.64
C GLN A 319 32.27 -8.57 8.37
N ALA A 320 31.30 -9.50 8.33
CA ALA A 320 30.00 -9.32 8.98
C ALA A 320 30.09 -9.23 10.50
N TRP A 321 30.95 -10.04 11.12
CA TRP A 321 31.23 -10.01 12.54
C TRP A 321 31.85 -8.66 12.94
N THR A 322 32.87 -8.20 12.21
CA THR A 322 33.57 -6.94 12.51
C THR A 322 32.61 -5.75 12.38
N GLU A 323 31.75 -5.74 11.35
CA GLU A 323 30.75 -4.71 11.17
C GLU A 323 29.76 -4.65 12.35
N GLN A 324 29.20 -5.79 12.76
CA GLN A 324 28.26 -5.83 13.89
C GLN A 324 28.94 -5.55 15.23
N ASN A 325 30.18 -6.02 15.43
CA ASN A 325 30.94 -5.73 16.63
C ASN A 325 31.27 -4.24 16.74
N THR A 326 31.59 -3.58 15.62
CA THR A 326 31.80 -2.12 15.59
C THR A 326 30.53 -1.37 16.00
N ARG A 327 29.35 -1.81 15.53
CA ARG A 327 28.05 -1.23 15.92
C ARG A 327 27.77 -1.45 17.40
N TYR A 328 27.97 -2.68 17.88
CA TYR A 328 27.79 -3.05 19.28
C TYR A 328 28.72 -2.22 20.20
N CYS A 329 30.01 -2.13 19.86
CA CYS A 329 31.06 -1.41 20.59
C CYS A 329 31.09 0.11 20.33
N SER A 330 30.03 0.68 19.77
CA SER A 330 29.91 2.13 19.61
C SER A 330 29.62 2.82 20.95
N VAL A 331 30.10 4.06 21.10
CA VAL A 331 29.84 4.88 22.29
C VAL A 331 28.35 5.15 22.47
N ASP A 332 27.61 5.31 21.37
CA ASP A 332 26.16 5.55 21.38
C ASP A 332 25.39 4.34 21.92
N ASN A 333 25.73 3.15 21.44
CA ASN A 333 25.11 1.92 21.90
C ASN A 333 25.45 1.67 23.38
N ALA A 334 26.71 1.85 23.77
CA ALA A 334 27.13 1.73 25.16
C ALA A 334 26.37 2.69 26.09
N PHE A 335 26.21 3.94 25.68
CA PHE A 335 25.41 4.93 26.42
C PHE A 335 23.94 4.50 26.54
N ALA A 336 23.35 3.96 25.47
CA ALA A 336 21.99 3.45 25.49
C ALA A 336 21.82 2.25 26.46
N PHE A 337 22.76 1.30 26.46
CA PHE A 337 22.81 0.20 27.45
C PHE A 337 22.91 0.75 28.88
N GLY A 338 23.66 1.83 29.07
CA GLY A 338 23.82 2.49 30.37
C GLY A 338 22.49 3.07 30.86
N ARG A 339 21.77 3.77 29.97
CA ARG A 339 20.46 4.35 30.27
C ARG A 339 19.41 3.29 30.61
N SER A 340 19.44 2.14 29.94
CA SER A 340 18.56 1.01 30.24
C SER A 340 19.01 0.17 31.44
N ASN A 341 20.14 0.51 32.07
CA ASN A 341 20.79 -0.25 33.14
C ASN A 341 21.06 -1.72 32.76
N GLN A 342 21.34 -1.97 31.48
CA GLN A 342 21.68 -3.28 30.96
C GLN A 342 23.20 -3.51 30.99
N ARG A 343 23.61 -4.76 31.22
CA ARG A 343 25.02 -5.13 31.16
C ARG A 343 25.44 -5.26 29.70
N MET A 344 26.60 -4.70 29.38
CA MET A 344 27.27 -4.84 28.10
C MET A 344 28.53 -5.69 28.30
N ALA A 345 28.72 -6.74 27.49
CA ALA A 345 29.99 -7.46 27.40
C ALA A 345 31.03 -6.53 26.76
N ILE A 346 31.90 -5.90 27.55
CA ILE A 346 32.89 -4.91 27.06
C ILE A 346 34.14 -5.64 26.55
N GLU A 347 34.42 -6.80 27.11
CA GLU A 347 35.56 -7.65 26.79
C GLU A 347 35.60 -8.12 25.33
N VAL A 348 34.44 -8.14 24.64
CA VAL A 348 34.38 -8.49 23.21
C VAL A 348 34.78 -7.33 22.29
N CYS A 349 34.89 -6.11 22.83
CA CYS A 349 35.34 -4.95 22.07
C CYS A 349 36.87 -4.92 21.96
N ALA A 350 37.37 -4.33 20.88
CA ALA A 350 38.81 -4.11 20.69
C ALA A 350 39.40 -3.34 21.89
N GLY A 351 40.61 -3.72 22.34
CA GLY A 351 41.22 -3.19 23.57
C GLY A 351 41.25 -1.64 23.62
N ALA A 352 41.55 -0.98 22.50
CA ALA A 352 41.55 0.48 22.40
C ALA A 352 40.17 1.14 22.61
N GLN A 353 39.07 0.41 22.37
CA GLN A 353 37.69 0.89 22.51
C GLN A 353 37.08 0.59 23.88
N GLN A 354 37.55 -0.44 24.59
CA GLN A 354 36.96 -0.89 25.85
C GLN A 354 36.79 0.23 26.88
N GLN A 355 37.80 1.09 27.04
CA GLN A 355 37.74 2.21 27.98
C GLN A 355 36.69 3.26 27.56
N ARG A 356 36.55 3.52 26.25
CA ARG A 356 35.58 4.49 25.73
C ARG A 356 34.15 3.99 25.95
N VAL A 357 33.90 2.73 25.60
CA VAL A 357 32.62 2.04 25.81
C VAL A 357 32.26 1.99 27.29
N ARG A 358 33.20 1.64 28.17
CA ARG A 358 32.98 1.61 29.62
C ARG A 358 32.56 2.97 30.17
N ARG A 359 33.21 4.05 29.74
CA ARG A 359 32.83 5.41 30.13
C ARG A 359 31.44 5.77 29.63
N ALA A 360 31.16 5.55 28.35
CA ALA A 360 29.84 5.84 27.78
C ALA A 360 28.72 5.07 28.50
N LEU A 361 28.96 3.81 28.87
CA LEU A 361 28.04 3.01 29.68
C LEU A 361 27.75 3.66 31.05
N MET A 362 28.79 4.09 31.77
CA MET A 362 28.64 4.80 33.05
C MET A 362 27.94 6.15 32.88
N SER A 363 28.29 6.92 31.85
CA SER A 363 27.63 8.18 31.50
C SER A 363 26.15 7.99 31.19
N GLY A 364 25.75 6.87 30.58
CA GLY A 364 24.35 6.53 30.35
C GLY A 364 23.58 6.30 31.66
N GLN A 365 24.20 5.62 32.62
CA GLN A 365 23.61 5.41 33.96
C GLN A 365 23.45 6.74 34.70
N GLU A 366 24.48 7.59 34.68
CA GLU A 366 24.45 8.93 35.27
C GLU A 366 23.38 9.81 34.60
N TYR A 367 23.31 9.80 33.28
CA TYR A 367 22.29 10.52 32.51
C TYR A 367 20.88 10.15 32.97
N GLU A 368 20.61 8.86 33.17
CA GLU A 368 19.28 8.39 33.58
C GLU A 368 18.94 8.80 35.02
N VAL A 369 19.93 8.87 35.92
CA VAL A 369 19.74 9.42 37.27
C VAL A 369 19.38 10.90 37.22
N VAL A 370 20.13 11.69 36.46
CA VAL A 370 19.90 13.13 36.28
C VAL A 370 18.54 13.37 35.62
N LEU A 371 18.18 12.57 34.61
CA LEU A 371 16.90 12.68 33.92
C LEU A 371 15.72 12.46 34.88
N ARG A 372 15.80 11.45 35.75
CA ARG A 372 14.76 11.22 36.77
C ARG A 372 14.65 12.38 37.75
N GLN A 373 15.78 12.95 38.18
CA GLN A 373 15.78 14.13 39.05
C GLN A 373 15.14 15.34 38.36
N GLN A 374 15.47 15.56 37.08
CA GLN A 374 14.86 16.61 36.27
C GLN A 374 13.34 16.42 36.17
N MET A 375 12.88 15.21 35.85
CA MET A 375 11.46 14.90 35.73
C MET A 375 10.71 15.18 37.04
N TYR A 376 11.27 14.75 38.17
CA TYR A 376 10.71 15.01 39.50
C TYR A 376 10.61 16.52 39.79
N ARG A 377 11.67 17.29 39.55
CA ARG A 377 11.67 18.75 39.77
C ARG A 377 10.76 19.50 38.81
N ASN A 378 10.63 19.02 37.58
CA ASN A 378 9.73 19.62 36.59
C ASN A 378 8.26 19.42 36.99
N ASP A 379 7.91 18.26 37.54
CA ASP A 379 6.59 18.01 38.11
C ASP A 379 6.30 18.92 39.32
N GLU A 380 7.26 19.10 40.23
CA GLU A 380 7.14 20.07 41.32
C GLU A 380 6.96 21.51 40.82
N LEU A 381 7.73 21.92 39.81
CA LEU A 381 7.62 23.24 39.17
C LEU A 381 6.23 23.45 38.59
N ASN A 382 5.70 22.49 37.84
CA ASN A 382 4.38 22.58 37.22
C ASN A 382 3.28 22.66 38.28
N ARG A 383 3.32 21.83 39.32
CA ARG A 383 2.35 21.89 40.44
C ARG A 383 2.40 23.23 41.18
N LEU A 384 3.59 23.81 41.36
CA LEU A 384 3.72 25.13 41.96
C LEU A 384 3.21 26.23 41.03
N ALA A 385 3.49 26.13 39.72
CA ALA A 385 2.99 27.03 38.70
C ALA A 385 1.45 27.07 38.69
N ASP A 386 0.80 25.89 38.70
CA ASP A 386 -0.66 25.77 38.71
C ASP A 386 -1.27 26.39 39.98
N ARG A 387 -0.71 26.07 41.16
CA ARG A 387 -1.18 26.66 42.44
C ARG A 387 -0.99 28.18 42.47
N ARG A 388 0.10 28.69 41.91
CA ARG A 388 0.34 30.14 41.79
C ARG A 388 -0.64 30.79 40.84
N HIS A 389 -0.88 30.19 39.67
CA HIS A 389 -1.86 30.67 38.70
C HIS A 389 -3.28 30.71 39.28
N ASP A 390 -3.70 29.68 40.00
CA ASP A 390 -4.97 29.64 40.72
C ASP A 390 -5.06 30.74 41.79
N ALA A 391 -4.00 30.95 42.56
CA ALA A 391 -3.94 32.00 43.57
C ALA A 391 -3.99 33.41 42.95
N GLU A 392 -3.31 33.64 41.82
CA GLU A 392 -3.36 34.88 41.04
C GLU A 392 -4.79 35.14 40.53
N HIS A 393 -5.45 34.13 39.98
CA HIS A 393 -6.83 34.24 39.51
C HIS A 393 -7.82 34.51 40.64
N ARG A 394 -7.68 33.83 41.78
CA ARG A 394 -8.51 34.07 42.97
C ARG A 394 -8.27 35.46 43.53
N LEU A 395 -7.02 35.91 43.61
CA LEU A 395 -6.67 37.24 44.07
C LEU A 395 -7.29 38.31 43.17
N ALA A 396 -7.14 38.19 41.84
CA ALA A 396 -7.74 39.10 40.88
C ALA A 396 -9.28 39.10 40.92
N ARG A 397 -9.92 37.97 41.27
CA ARG A 397 -11.37 37.91 41.50
C ARG A 397 -11.76 38.67 42.77
N ILE A 398 -11.09 38.41 43.88
CA ILE A 398 -11.36 39.03 45.19
C ILE A 398 -11.12 40.54 45.14
N GLU A 399 -10.04 40.99 44.50
CA GLU A 399 -9.75 42.42 44.34
C GLU A 399 -10.85 43.13 43.52
N ARG A 400 -11.39 42.46 42.50
CA ARG A 400 -12.55 42.98 41.73
C ARG A 400 -13.82 42.99 42.58
N GLU A 401 -14.08 41.96 43.38
CA GLU A 401 -15.24 41.91 44.28
C GLU A 401 -15.19 43.00 45.34
N ILE A 402 -14.05 43.17 46.02
CA ILE A 402 -13.84 44.22 47.02
C ILE A 402 -14.06 45.60 46.38
N LYS A 403 -13.49 45.84 45.19
CA LYS A 403 -13.67 47.11 44.49
C LYS A 403 -15.13 47.35 44.11
N ARG A 404 -15.82 46.36 43.55
CA ARG A 404 -17.26 46.47 43.22
C ARG A 404 -18.10 46.82 44.44
N ASP A 405 -17.84 46.16 45.57
CA ASP A 405 -18.58 46.39 46.81
C ASP A 405 -18.23 47.74 47.46
N GLN A 406 -17.04 48.29 47.22
CA GLN A 406 -16.66 49.66 47.61
C GLN A 406 -17.34 50.72 46.74
N ASP A 407 -17.55 50.42 45.45
CA ASP A 407 -18.17 51.34 44.48
C ASP A 407 -19.72 51.32 44.52
N ASP A 408 -20.34 50.32 45.18
CA ASP A 408 -21.80 50.19 45.30
C ASP A 408 -22.39 51.14 46.35
N LYS A 409 -23.01 52.21 45.85
CA LYS A 409 -23.68 53.25 46.66
C LYS A 409 -24.93 52.76 47.40
N ASN A 410 -25.48 51.60 47.04
CA ASN A 410 -26.70 51.05 47.63
C ASN A 410 -26.43 49.90 48.61
N ARG A 411 -25.16 49.66 48.96
CA ARG A 411 -24.75 48.53 49.78
C ARG A 411 -25.24 48.63 51.23
N VAL A 412 -25.87 47.56 51.72
CA VAL A 412 -26.34 47.46 53.11
C VAL A 412 -25.15 47.33 54.05
N THR A 413 -24.99 48.30 54.96
CA THR A 413 -23.94 48.27 55.99
C THR A 413 -24.47 47.64 57.28
N ASN A 414 -24.12 46.39 57.53
CA ASN A 414 -24.50 45.65 58.74
C ASN A 414 -23.37 44.72 59.21
N ALA A 415 -23.57 44.01 60.33
CA ALA A 415 -22.56 43.13 60.90
C ALA A 415 -22.11 42.01 59.95
N ASP A 416 -23.02 41.51 59.11
CA ASP A 416 -22.75 40.43 58.15
C ASP A 416 -21.90 40.92 56.97
N THR A 417 -22.20 42.09 56.40
CA THR A 417 -21.37 42.68 55.34
C THR A 417 -19.99 43.09 55.86
N ALA A 418 -19.89 43.59 57.09
CA ALA A 418 -18.61 43.85 57.75
C ALA A 418 -17.79 42.57 58.04
N ASN A 419 -18.45 41.44 58.30
CA ASN A 419 -17.79 40.14 58.47
C ASN A 419 -17.29 39.58 57.13
N ALA A 420 -18.10 39.70 56.07
CA ALA A 420 -17.72 39.27 54.72
C ALA A 420 -16.50 40.04 54.19
N ASP A 421 -16.45 41.36 54.39
CA ASP A 421 -15.30 42.19 53.98
C ASP A 421 -14.03 41.82 54.73
N ARG A 422 -14.13 41.58 56.04
CA ARG A 422 -12.99 41.13 56.85
C ARG A 422 -12.42 39.81 56.34
N ARG A 423 -13.28 38.85 55.97
CA ARG A 423 -12.88 37.56 55.39
C ARG A 423 -12.21 37.73 54.03
N ARG A 424 -12.76 38.56 53.14
CA ARG A 424 -12.17 38.82 51.81
C ARG A 424 -10.84 39.55 51.89
N GLU A 425 -10.70 40.55 52.77
CA GLU A 425 -9.42 41.23 52.99
C GLU A 425 -8.39 40.31 53.66
N GLN A 426 -8.82 39.39 54.52
CA GLN A 426 -7.96 38.34 55.04
C GLN A 426 -7.49 37.38 53.93
N GLU A 427 -8.40 36.83 53.12
CA GLU A 427 -8.06 35.94 52.01
C GLU A 427 -7.15 36.64 50.97
N LYS A 428 -7.40 37.92 50.66
CA LYS A 428 -6.53 38.75 49.82
C LYS A 428 -5.12 38.88 50.38
N ARG A 429 -4.97 39.11 51.70
CA ARG A 429 -3.65 39.16 52.36
C ARG A 429 -2.96 37.80 52.31
N GLU A 430 -3.67 36.72 52.61
CA GLU A 430 -3.15 35.35 52.57
C GLU A 430 -2.70 34.94 51.16
N LEU A 431 -3.47 35.27 50.12
CA LEU A 431 -3.10 35.00 48.72
C LEU A 431 -1.88 35.81 48.27
N ARG A 432 -1.82 37.11 48.61
CA ARG A 432 -0.64 37.93 48.33
C ARG A 432 0.60 37.41 49.04
N GLU A 433 0.45 36.98 50.28
CA GLU A 433 1.53 36.39 51.05
C GLU A 433 1.97 35.04 50.49
N PHE A 434 1.04 34.16 50.10
CA PHE A 434 1.34 32.92 49.40
C PHE A 434 2.11 33.16 48.10
N LEU A 435 1.66 34.08 47.25
CA LEU A 435 2.32 34.43 45.99
C LEU A 435 3.73 35.01 46.21
N ARG A 436 3.89 35.82 47.27
CA ARG A 436 5.20 36.35 47.66
C ARG A 436 6.14 35.25 48.17
N ARG A 437 5.66 34.36 49.05
CA ARG A 437 6.47 33.27 49.64
C ARG A 437 6.83 32.20 48.61
N SER A 438 5.92 31.90 47.67
CA SER A 438 6.14 30.90 46.61
C SER A 438 6.99 31.41 45.44
N TYR A 439 7.32 32.71 45.40
CA TYR A 439 8.14 33.28 44.34
C TYR A 439 9.55 32.71 44.32
N ASP A 440 10.24 32.72 45.47
CA ASP A 440 11.62 32.25 45.59
C ASP A 440 11.72 30.75 45.27
N GLU A 441 10.78 29.95 45.78
CA GLU A 441 10.69 28.51 45.49
C GLU A 441 10.50 28.22 43.99
N PHE A 442 9.65 28.99 43.31
CA PHE A 442 9.42 28.86 41.88
C PHE A 442 10.66 29.20 41.04
N GLU A 443 11.34 30.31 41.37
CA GLU A 443 12.57 30.69 40.67
C GLU A 443 13.71 29.70 40.93
N ASP A 444 13.82 29.15 42.14
CA ASP A 444 14.79 28.11 42.46
C ASP A 444 14.52 26.80 41.70
N LEU A 445 13.25 26.35 41.64
CA LEU A 445 12.86 25.19 40.83
C LEU A 445 13.19 25.39 39.35
N ARG A 446 12.93 26.58 38.81
CA ARG A 446 13.27 26.94 37.42
C ARG A 446 14.77 26.91 37.17
N ARG A 447 15.58 27.45 38.10
CA ARG A 447 17.05 27.41 38.03
C ARG A 447 17.59 25.99 38.08
N TRP A 448 17.05 25.13 38.95
CA TRP A 448 17.43 23.73 39.03
C TRP A 448 17.09 22.97 37.75
N ASN A 449 15.90 23.19 37.17
CA ASN A 449 15.52 22.55 35.92
C ASN A 449 16.48 22.90 34.77
N PHE A 450 16.87 24.18 34.67
CA PHE A 450 17.89 24.63 33.72
C PHE A 450 19.27 23.99 33.97
N ARG A 451 19.70 23.87 35.23
CA ARG A 451 20.97 23.19 35.58
C ARG A 451 20.96 21.72 35.17
N TYR A 452 19.86 21.01 35.41
CA TYR A 452 19.73 19.61 35.00
C TYR A 452 19.75 19.47 33.48
N GLU A 453 19.10 20.36 32.75
CA GLU A 453 19.18 20.38 31.28
C GLU A 453 20.64 20.55 30.81
N GLN A 454 21.39 21.50 31.40
CA GLN A 454 22.81 21.68 31.10
C GLN A 454 23.64 20.44 31.44
N GLN A 455 23.38 19.79 32.57
CA GLN A 455 24.08 18.55 32.97
C GLN A 455 23.80 17.41 31.98
N LEU A 456 22.55 17.21 31.56
CA LEU A 456 22.20 16.20 30.57
C LEU A 456 22.90 16.43 29.23
N GLN A 457 22.97 17.69 28.77
CA GLN A 457 23.72 18.04 27.57
C GLN A 457 25.22 17.85 27.73
N GLN A 458 25.76 18.12 28.92
CA GLN A 458 27.18 17.90 29.23
C GLN A 458 27.53 16.42 29.17
N ILE A 459 26.78 15.57 29.88
CA ILE A 459 26.98 14.12 29.89
C ILE A 459 26.93 13.55 28.45
N LYS A 460 25.99 14.01 27.63
CA LYS A 460 25.90 13.61 26.21
C LYS A 460 27.07 14.06 25.35
N ARG A 461 27.73 15.18 25.67
CA ARG A 461 28.91 15.64 24.93
C ARG A 461 30.17 14.89 25.36
N ASP A 462 30.28 14.56 26.64
CA ASP A 462 31.46 13.96 27.22
C ASP A 462 31.75 12.55 26.68
N ILE A 463 30.73 11.82 26.22
CA ILE A 463 30.92 10.51 25.57
C ILE A 463 31.72 10.60 24.25
N TYR A 464 31.78 11.78 23.61
CA TYR A 464 32.53 12.01 22.37
C TYR A 464 33.86 12.77 22.57
N LEU A 465 33.98 13.54 23.66
CA LEU A 465 35.11 14.47 23.86
C LEU A 465 36.33 13.87 24.55
N ALA A 466 36.30 12.59 24.94
CA ALA A 466 37.41 11.87 25.57
C ALA A 466 38.57 11.55 24.59
N VAL A 467 38.92 12.47 23.69
CA VAL A 467 40.04 12.41 22.75
C VAL A 467 41.14 13.44 23.08
N VAL A 468 40.86 14.51 23.83
CA VAL A 468 41.83 15.62 23.91
C VAL A 468 42.82 15.53 25.09
N GLN A 469 42.50 14.83 26.17
CA GLN A 469 43.38 14.81 27.37
C GLN A 469 44.55 13.80 27.32
N ALA A 470 44.67 12.98 26.27
CA ALA A 470 45.82 12.07 26.12
C ALA A 470 46.93 12.62 25.20
N TYR A 471 46.70 13.73 24.49
CA TYR A 471 47.68 14.33 23.56
C TYR A 471 48.29 15.66 24.03
N PHE A 472 47.81 16.23 25.14
CA PHE A 472 48.41 17.40 25.78
C PHE A 472 48.70 17.08 27.24
N GLY A 473 49.72 16.26 27.46
CA GLY A 473 50.41 16.21 28.75
C GLY A 473 51.33 17.43 28.86
N PHE A 474 50.94 18.38 29.69
CA PHE A 474 51.87 19.27 30.38
C PHE A 474 52.12 18.71 31.78
#